data_AF-A0A933FJA8-F1
#
_entry.id   AF-A0A933FJA8-F1
#
_cell.length_a   1.000
_cell.length_b   1.000
_cell.length_c   1.000
_cell.angle_alpha   90.00
_cell.angle_beta   90.00
_cell.angle_gamma   90.00
#
_symmetry.space_group_name_H-M   'P 1'
#
loop_
_entity.id
_entity.type
_entity.pdbx_description
1 polymer ?
#
loop_
_entity_poly.entity_id
_entity_poly.type
_entity_poly.pdbx_seq_one_letter_code
_entity_poly.pdbx_strand_id
1 'polypeptide(L)'
;MPERSCPRFEEWRRAIDADGVSLVFADAFLNNPASMYGHTFLRLHRTGGREGEDLLDYTINFAATPDGSNAALYALKGLVGAFPGVFSTMPYYMKIQEYNNAESRDLWEYRLAWGPGRVDRLLRHAWELGSTHFDYYFFSENCSYQLLTLLEAAAPELRLSERFGFGVIPGDTLRAVLEQPGLVGSRRYRPSHATEMRLRRERLRASELAMATRLGTGTDPAALPALSRLTPARQALVLDSAHDLLRYRIGFAPEQPPELKRAERRLLLRRGSLQLPSPPLEGIPRPAPPESGHASMRAGLGGGASTLGPFTDLHWRGALHDLADAEAGYVPDHELEMLDVRLRLDGRRRETYFETLDLVNLVSLSPLDPWVRRPSWRFATGADQARERGCAGWDCAYYYLRGGAGLAASTALLGRETWYLLAAADLGLGPVFERGWRGGGGLLGGLRVGLGPLGRALLEGSRYWYPEKPGRESLKLTQAFPVARRLEVRLMLERRPPVSEVSAALLGYF
;
A
#
# COMPACT_ATOMS: atom_id res chain seq x y z
N MET A 1 13.47 -6.04 -46.83
CA MET A 1 12.32 -5.17 -47.19
C MET A 1 12.80 -3.73 -47.29
N PRO A 2 12.23 -2.88 -48.15
CA PRO A 2 12.59 -1.47 -48.20
C PRO A 2 12.24 -0.75 -46.89
N GLU A 3 13.05 0.24 -46.53
CA GLU A 3 12.87 1.06 -45.34
C GLU A 3 11.57 1.87 -45.49
N ARG A 4 10.62 1.66 -44.58
CA ARG A 4 9.33 2.38 -44.61
C ARG A 4 9.41 3.59 -43.70
N SER A 5 9.12 4.76 -44.25
CA SER A 5 8.98 5.99 -43.46
C SER A 5 7.70 5.93 -42.63
N CYS A 6 7.82 6.15 -41.31
CA CYS A 6 6.72 6.24 -40.37
C CYS A 6 6.69 7.63 -39.70
N PRO A 7 6.20 8.68 -40.38
CA PRO A 7 6.31 10.06 -39.89
C PRO A 7 5.70 10.28 -38.50
N ARG A 8 4.56 9.65 -38.20
CA ARG A 8 3.89 9.75 -36.89
C ARG A 8 4.74 9.15 -35.77
N PHE A 9 5.39 8.02 -36.02
CA PHE A 9 6.30 7.39 -35.07
C PHE A 9 7.53 8.27 -34.83
N GLU A 10 8.14 8.80 -35.90
CA GLU A 10 9.32 9.66 -35.77
C GLU A 10 9.02 10.99 -35.08
N GLU A 11 7.83 11.55 -35.27
CA GLU A 11 7.37 12.73 -34.51
C GLU A 11 7.16 12.40 -33.02
N TRP A 12 6.44 11.32 -32.72
CA TRP A 12 6.21 10.87 -31.34
C TRP A 12 7.53 10.55 -30.60
N ARG A 13 8.44 9.83 -31.27
CA ARG A 13 9.75 9.48 -30.74
C ARG A 13 10.61 10.72 -30.47
N ARG A 14 10.60 11.72 -31.37
CA ARG A 14 11.30 12.99 -31.18
C ARG A 14 10.69 13.85 -30.06
N ALA A 15 9.38 13.78 -29.84
CA ALA A 15 8.75 14.51 -28.74
C ALA A 15 9.19 13.94 -27.37
N ILE A 16 9.28 12.61 -27.28
CA ILE A 16 9.75 11.91 -26.09
C ILE A 16 11.26 12.11 -25.88
N ASP A 17 12.05 11.97 -26.94
CA ASP A 17 13.51 12.15 -26.94
C ASP A 17 14.21 11.43 -25.78
N ALA A 18 13.93 10.13 -25.61
CA ALA A 18 14.42 9.38 -24.46
C ALA A 18 15.71 8.61 -24.74
N ASP A 19 16.68 8.73 -23.85
CA ASP A 19 17.97 8.01 -23.88
C ASP A 19 18.12 6.98 -22.74
N GLY A 20 17.20 6.98 -21.78
CA GLY A 20 17.23 6.12 -20.61
C GLY A 20 15.84 5.75 -20.11
N VAL A 21 15.78 4.71 -19.29
CA VAL A 21 14.53 4.20 -18.72
C VAL A 21 14.70 3.89 -17.24
N SER A 22 13.73 4.26 -16.41
CA SER A 22 13.60 3.75 -15.05
C SER A 22 12.32 2.94 -14.90
N LEU A 23 12.40 1.82 -14.18
CA LEU A 23 11.23 1.19 -13.58
C LEU A 23 10.87 1.98 -12.32
N VAL A 24 9.64 2.48 -12.23
CA VAL A 24 9.14 3.23 -11.08
C VAL A 24 8.13 2.36 -10.34
N PHE A 25 8.29 2.25 -9.03
CA PHE A 25 7.37 1.58 -8.11
C PHE A 25 6.72 2.61 -7.19
N ALA A 26 5.40 2.56 -7.12
CA ALA A 26 4.59 3.32 -6.17
C ALA A 26 4.08 2.38 -5.08
N ASP A 27 4.30 2.73 -3.81
CA ASP A 27 3.96 1.89 -2.65
C ASP A 27 2.47 1.57 -2.54
N ALA A 28 2.05 0.55 -1.79
CA ALA A 28 0.63 0.21 -1.60
C ALA A 28 -0.23 1.39 -1.08
N PHE A 29 -1.47 1.52 -1.55
CA PHE A 29 -2.43 2.50 -1.05
C PHE A 29 -3.81 1.90 -0.78
N LEU A 30 -4.05 1.51 0.48
CA LEU A 30 -5.24 0.76 0.91
C LEU A 30 -6.57 1.52 0.77
N ASN A 31 -6.54 2.85 0.77
CA ASN A 31 -7.76 3.66 0.64
C ASN A 31 -8.29 3.72 -0.81
N ASN A 32 -7.57 3.15 -1.78
CA ASN A 32 -8.01 3.03 -3.17
C ASN A 32 -7.86 1.56 -3.63
N PRO A 33 -8.98 0.83 -3.86
CA PRO A 33 -8.95 -0.56 -4.29
C PRO A 33 -8.04 -0.85 -5.49
N ALA A 34 -8.00 0.06 -6.45
CA ALA A 34 -7.18 -0.09 -7.67
C ALA A 34 -5.66 0.02 -7.42
N SER A 35 -5.25 0.58 -6.27
CA SER A 35 -3.86 0.87 -5.92
C SER A 35 -3.36 0.08 -4.71
N MET A 36 -4.14 -0.88 -4.20
CA MET A 36 -3.86 -1.59 -2.95
C MET A 36 -2.54 -2.38 -2.96
N TYR A 37 -2.13 -2.95 -4.09
CA TYR A 37 -0.94 -3.81 -4.20
C TYR A 37 0.33 -3.08 -4.63
N GLY A 38 0.27 -1.75 -4.69
CA GLY A 38 1.30 -0.94 -5.35
C GLY A 38 1.04 -0.83 -6.86
N HIS A 39 1.90 -0.10 -7.54
CA HIS A 39 1.83 0.06 -9.00
C HIS A 39 3.22 0.23 -9.58
N THR A 40 3.45 -0.33 -10.77
CA THR A 40 4.68 -0.12 -11.53
C THR A 40 4.40 0.58 -12.84
N PHE A 41 5.30 1.45 -13.27
CA PHE A 41 5.30 2.10 -14.58
C PHE A 41 6.73 2.44 -15.01
N LEU A 42 6.94 2.78 -16.29
CA LEU A 42 8.26 3.19 -16.78
C LEU A 42 8.33 4.71 -16.88
N ARG A 43 9.46 5.28 -16.47
CA ARG A 43 9.84 6.67 -16.75
C ARG A 43 10.89 6.69 -17.86
N LEU A 44 10.65 7.51 -18.88
CA LEU A 44 11.51 7.71 -20.04
C LEU A 44 12.32 8.99 -19.84
N HIS A 45 13.62 8.85 -19.60
CA HIS A 45 14.52 9.98 -19.32
C HIS A 45 14.85 10.69 -20.61
N ARG A 46 14.58 12.00 -20.66
CA ARG A 46 14.94 12.83 -21.81
C ARG A 46 16.45 12.97 -21.98
N THR A 47 16.91 12.97 -23.23
CA THR A 47 18.30 13.20 -23.60
C THR A 47 18.80 14.53 -23.02
N GLY A 48 19.88 14.46 -22.23
CA GLY A 48 20.47 15.65 -21.60
C GLY A 48 19.62 16.31 -20.50
N GLY A 49 18.56 15.65 -20.03
CA GLY A 49 17.72 16.15 -18.94
C GLY A 49 18.52 16.37 -17.65
N ARG A 50 18.35 17.55 -17.03
CA ARG A 50 19.06 17.90 -15.80
C ARG A 50 18.29 17.48 -14.55
N GLU A 51 19.01 17.38 -13.44
CA GLU A 51 18.39 17.19 -12.13
C GLU A 51 17.44 18.37 -11.82
N GLY A 52 16.17 18.07 -11.58
CA GLY A 52 15.09 19.08 -11.42
C GLY A 52 14.21 19.30 -12.66
N GLU A 53 14.59 18.75 -13.82
CA GLU A 53 13.76 18.74 -15.05
C GLU A 53 12.99 17.42 -15.22
N ASP A 54 13.04 16.54 -14.22
CA ASP A 54 12.44 15.20 -14.25
C ASP A 54 10.95 15.22 -14.58
N LEU A 55 10.21 16.25 -14.14
CA LEU A 55 8.78 16.41 -14.39
C LEU A 55 8.41 16.55 -15.88
N LEU A 56 9.36 16.90 -16.75
CA LEU A 56 9.17 17.03 -18.19
C LEU A 56 9.32 15.71 -18.95
N ASP A 57 9.77 14.65 -18.27
CA ASP A 57 9.87 13.32 -18.84
C ASP A 57 8.50 12.74 -19.20
N TYR A 58 8.51 11.67 -20.00
CA TYR A 58 7.32 10.88 -20.30
C TYR A 58 7.33 9.56 -19.54
N THR A 59 6.16 8.94 -19.42
CA THR A 59 6.00 7.61 -18.83
C THR A 59 5.35 6.65 -19.79
N ILE A 60 5.57 5.35 -19.59
CA ILE A 60 4.76 4.28 -20.17
C ILE A 60 4.03 3.60 -19.03
N ASN A 61 2.71 3.56 -19.12
CA ASN A 61 1.83 3.04 -18.09
C ASN A 61 0.80 2.09 -18.70
N PHE A 62 0.54 0.96 -18.04
CA PHE A 62 -0.57 0.07 -18.36
C PHE A 62 -1.62 0.15 -17.26
N ALA A 63 -2.89 0.37 -17.64
CA ALA A 63 -4.00 0.44 -16.70
C ALA A 63 -5.32 0.02 -17.36
N ALA A 64 -6.27 -0.44 -16.55
CA ALA A 64 -7.65 -0.65 -16.98
C ALA A 64 -8.32 0.70 -17.27
N THR A 65 -9.05 0.78 -18.38
CA THR A 65 -9.83 1.96 -18.74
C THR A 65 -11.16 1.94 -17.98
N PRO A 66 -11.43 2.92 -17.09
CA PRO A 66 -12.70 2.95 -16.37
C PRO A 66 -13.86 3.24 -17.33
N ASP A 67 -14.97 2.53 -17.19
CA ASP A 67 -16.20 2.72 -17.96
C ASP A 67 -17.23 3.63 -17.25
N GLY A 68 -16.79 4.34 -16.20
CA GLY A 68 -17.67 5.16 -15.35
C GLY A 68 -18.46 4.37 -14.30
N SER A 69 -18.21 3.06 -14.15
CA SER A 69 -18.78 2.26 -13.07
C SER A 69 -18.28 2.69 -11.68
N ASN A 70 -19.08 2.45 -10.65
CA ASN A 70 -18.68 2.72 -9.27
C ASN A 70 -17.50 1.83 -8.83
N ALA A 71 -16.78 2.24 -7.80
CA ALA A 71 -15.54 1.57 -7.35
C ALA A 71 -15.71 0.08 -7.02
N ALA A 72 -16.89 -0.33 -6.51
CA ALA A 72 -17.16 -1.74 -6.17
C ALA A 72 -17.36 -2.60 -7.44
N LEU A 73 -18.12 -2.10 -8.41
CA LEU A 73 -18.30 -2.77 -9.70
C LEU A 73 -16.99 -2.79 -10.51
N TYR A 74 -16.17 -1.73 -10.38
CA TYR A 74 -14.82 -1.69 -10.93
C TYR A 74 -13.92 -2.75 -10.31
N ALA A 75 -13.91 -2.90 -8.99
CA ALA A 75 -13.15 -3.98 -8.34
C ALA A 75 -13.62 -5.35 -8.85
N LEU A 76 -14.93 -5.62 -8.88
CA LEU A 76 -15.48 -6.91 -9.33
C LEU A 76 -15.14 -7.23 -10.79
N LYS A 77 -15.29 -6.26 -11.69
CA LYS A 77 -14.97 -6.42 -13.12
C LYS A 77 -13.47 -6.65 -13.34
N GLY A 78 -12.61 -5.99 -12.56
CA GLY A 78 -11.16 -6.20 -12.59
C GLY A 78 -10.74 -7.62 -12.16
N LEU A 79 -11.52 -8.27 -11.28
CA LEU A 79 -11.29 -9.67 -10.88
C LEU A 79 -11.53 -10.67 -12.03
N VAL A 80 -12.44 -10.35 -12.95
CA VAL A 80 -12.90 -11.27 -14.00
C VAL A 80 -12.44 -10.89 -15.41
N GLY A 81 -11.54 -9.93 -15.56
CA GLY A 81 -11.01 -9.54 -16.88
C GLY A 81 -11.92 -8.60 -17.69
N ALA A 82 -12.98 -8.05 -17.10
CA ALA A 82 -14.04 -7.35 -17.84
C ALA A 82 -13.71 -5.88 -18.18
N PHE A 83 -12.44 -5.48 -18.15
CA PHE A 83 -11.99 -4.14 -18.58
C PHE A 83 -10.93 -4.22 -19.67
N PRO A 84 -10.98 -3.32 -20.66
CA PRO A 84 -9.88 -3.13 -21.58
C PRO A 84 -8.71 -2.44 -20.86
N GLY A 85 -7.60 -3.14 -20.74
CA GLY A 85 -6.30 -2.62 -20.35
C GLY A 85 -5.57 -2.00 -21.54
N VAL A 86 -5.01 -0.81 -21.35
CA VAL A 86 -4.33 -0.07 -22.43
C VAL A 86 -2.96 0.43 -21.99
N PHE A 87 -2.01 0.44 -22.93
CA PHE A 87 -0.77 1.17 -22.77
C PHE A 87 -1.00 2.64 -23.08
N SER A 88 -0.44 3.50 -22.24
CA SER A 88 -0.57 4.95 -22.34
C SER A 88 0.78 5.61 -22.14
N THR A 89 1.04 6.63 -22.96
CA THR A 89 2.21 7.48 -22.81
C THR A 89 1.78 8.85 -22.35
N MET A 90 2.30 9.28 -21.20
CA MET A 90 1.86 10.54 -20.58
C MET A 90 3.02 11.23 -19.85
N PRO A 91 3.03 12.58 -19.79
CA PRO A 91 3.97 13.33 -18.97
C PRO A 91 4.11 12.82 -17.54
N TYR A 92 5.33 12.74 -17.03
CA TYR A 92 5.66 12.19 -15.73
C TYR A 92 5.05 13.00 -14.59
N TYR A 93 4.94 14.32 -14.73
CA TYR A 93 4.30 15.15 -13.72
C TYR A 93 2.86 14.71 -13.43
N MET A 94 2.12 14.13 -14.38
CA MET A 94 0.76 13.64 -14.11
C MET A 94 0.78 12.43 -13.17
N LYS A 95 1.74 11.52 -13.31
CA LYS A 95 1.93 10.39 -12.38
C LYS A 95 2.45 10.84 -11.02
N ILE A 96 3.25 11.91 -10.97
CA ILE A 96 3.60 12.57 -9.70
C ILE A 96 2.35 13.16 -9.03
N GLN A 97 1.49 13.86 -9.79
CA GLN A 97 0.26 14.42 -9.23
C GLN A 97 -0.70 13.33 -8.71
N GLU A 98 -0.82 12.21 -9.44
CA GLU A 98 -1.64 11.07 -9.06
C GLU A 98 -1.09 10.35 -7.81
N TYR A 99 0.11 9.77 -7.90
CA TYR A 99 0.62 8.90 -6.84
C TYR A 99 1.27 9.67 -5.69
N ASN A 100 2.20 10.57 -6.00
CA ASN A 100 3.04 11.22 -5.01
C ASN A 100 2.30 12.30 -4.22
N ASN A 101 1.41 13.01 -4.89
CA ASN A 101 0.70 14.16 -4.33
C ASN A 101 -0.70 13.76 -3.86
N ALA A 102 -1.59 13.31 -4.76
CA ALA A 102 -2.97 13.02 -4.42
C ALA A 102 -3.12 11.77 -3.52
N GLU A 103 -2.47 10.66 -3.86
CA GLU A 103 -2.51 9.45 -3.02
C GLU A 103 -1.52 9.51 -1.83
N SER A 104 -0.56 10.44 -1.88
CA SER A 104 0.52 10.59 -0.89
C SER A 104 1.39 9.34 -0.73
N ARG A 105 1.77 8.75 -1.87
CA ARG A 105 2.61 7.54 -1.94
C ARG A 105 4.05 7.94 -2.25
N ASP A 106 4.98 7.38 -1.50
CA ASP A 106 6.38 7.53 -1.86
C ASP A 106 6.67 6.70 -3.13
N LEU A 107 7.68 7.12 -3.89
CA LEU A 107 8.08 6.46 -5.14
C LEU A 107 9.52 5.99 -5.06
N TRP A 108 9.78 4.84 -5.66
CA TRP A 108 11.10 4.27 -5.86
C TRP A 108 11.38 4.13 -7.35
N GLU A 109 12.46 4.76 -7.82
CA GLU A 109 12.88 4.72 -9.22
C GLU A 109 14.15 3.90 -9.38
N TYR A 110 14.13 2.93 -10.29
CA TYR A 110 15.23 2.01 -10.57
C TYR A 110 15.70 2.21 -12.01
N ARG A 111 16.82 2.92 -12.18
CA ARG A 111 17.36 3.23 -13.51
C ARG A 111 17.94 1.96 -14.14
N LEU A 112 17.42 1.59 -15.31
CA LEU A 112 17.89 0.43 -16.06
C LEU A 112 19.24 0.77 -16.71
N ALA A 113 20.20 -0.14 -16.61
CA ALA A 113 21.50 -0.03 -17.27
C ALA A 113 21.40 -0.46 -18.75
N TRP A 114 20.57 0.26 -19.51
CA TRP A 114 20.30 -0.02 -20.92
C TRP A 114 21.06 0.90 -21.85
N GLY A 115 21.55 0.34 -22.96
CA GLY A 115 22.10 1.11 -24.06
C GLY A 115 21.01 1.63 -25.01
N PRO A 116 21.33 2.60 -25.89
CA PRO A 116 20.37 3.25 -26.78
C PRO A 116 19.54 2.28 -27.64
N GLY A 117 20.15 1.18 -28.09
CA GLY A 117 19.44 0.18 -28.91
C GLY A 117 18.30 -0.54 -28.19
N ARG A 118 18.41 -0.77 -26.87
CA ARG A 118 17.32 -1.36 -26.07
C ARG A 118 16.20 -0.35 -25.83
N VAL A 119 16.57 0.90 -25.54
CA VAL A 119 15.60 2.01 -25.39
C VAL A 119 14.83 2.20 -26.69
N ASP A 120 15.50 2.18 -27.85
CA ASP A 120 14.85 2.29 -29.15
C ASP A 120 13.85 1.16 -29.42
N ARG A 121 14.22 -0.10 -29.13
CA ARG A 121 13.30 -1.25 -29.24
C ARG A 121 12.10 -1.12 -28.32
N LEU A 122 12.30 -0.70 -27.07
CA LEU A 122 11.22 -0.43 -26.12
C LEU A 122 10.23 0.59 -26.70
N LEU A 123 10.73 1.71 -27.21
CA LEU A 123 9.90 2.79 -27.75
C LEU A 123 9.12 2.36 -29.00
N ARG A 124 9.75 1.59 -29.90
CA ARG A 124 9.05 1.01 -31.08
C ARG A 124 7.90 0.12 -30.64
N HIS A 125 8.15 -0.78 -29.70
CA HIS A 125 7.10 -1.69 -29.25
C HIS A 125 5.99 -0.96 -28.48
N ALA A 126 6.34 0.00 -27.62
CA ALA A 126 5.36 0.82 -26.92
C ALA A 126 4.46 1.61 -27.89
N TRP A 127 5.01 2.09 -29.01
CA TRP A 127 4.23 2.73 -30.07
C TRP A 127 3.24 1.77 -30.73
N GLU A 128 3.67 0.54 -31.05
CA GLU A 128 2.78 -0.50 -31.60
C GLU A 128 1.62 -0.82 -30.65
N LEU A 129 1.91 -0.86 -29.35
CA LEU A 129 0.93 -1.14 -28.30
C LEU A 129 -0.02 0.03 -28.02
N GLY A 130 0.31 1.26 -28.40
CA GLY A 130 -0.52 2.45 -28.11
C GLY A 130 -1.90 2.43 -28.76
N SER A 131 -2.10 1.63 -29.80
CA SER A 131 -3.39 1.47 -30.48
C SER A 131 -4.08 0.12 -30.21
N THR A 132 -3.55 -0.69 -29.28
CA THR A 132 -4.14 -1.98 -28.90
C THR A 132 -4.73 -1.95 -27.49
N HIS A 133 -5.56 -2.95 -27.20
CA HIS A 133 -6.02 -3.23 -25.84
C HIS A 133 -5.83 -4.71 -25.53
N PHE A 134 -5.79 -5.02 -24.25
CA PHE A 134 -5.76 -6.37 -23.71
C PHE A 134 -6.86 -6.52 -22.66
N ASP A 135 -7.27 -7.74 -22.36
CA ASP A 135 -8.13 -7.98 -21.21
C ASP A 135 -7.33 -7.72 -19.93
N TYR A 136 -7.89 -6.93 -19.01
CA TYR A 136 -7.19 -6.58 -17.76
C TYR A 136 -7.59 -7.52 -16.63
N TYR A 137 -6.68 -8.41 -16.23
CA TYR A 137 -6.86 -9.29 -15.08
C TYR A 137 -6.08 -8.78 -13.88
N PHE A 138 -6.77 -8.43 -12.80
CA PHE A 138 -6.15 -7.77 -11.65
C PHE A 138 -5.10 -8.62 -10.92
N PHE A 139 -5.27 -9.95 -10.87
CA PHE A 139 -4.35 -10.86 -10.18
C PHE A 139 -3.31 -11.55 -11.07
N SER A 140 -3.42 -11.47 -12.39
CA SER A 140 -2.51 -12.15 -13.32
C SER A 140 -1.95 -11.17 -14.35
N GLU A 141 -2.75 -10.69 -15.28
CA GLU A 141 -2.32 -9.84 -16.40
C GLU A 141 -2.50 -8.34 -16.11
N ASN A 142 -2.01 -7.91 -14.94
CA ASN A 142 -2.13 -6.52 -14.50
C ASN A 142 -1.00 -5.63 -15.04
N CYS A 143 -0.97 -4.36 -14.57
CA CYS A 143 0.04 -3.37 -14.92
C CYS A 143 1.49 -3.86 -14.81
N SER A 144 1.79 -4.67 -13.80
CA SER A 144 3.14 -5.14 -13.56
C SER A 144 3.52 -6.24 -14.54
N TYR A 145 2.63 -7.18 -14.83
CA TYR A 145 2.85 -8.23 -15.80
C TYR A 145 3.13 -7.67 -17.20
N GLN A 146 2.25 -6.78 -17.67
CA GLN A 146 2.36 -6.19 -19.00
C GLN A 146 3.61 -5.31 -19.14
N LEU A 147 4.14 -4.78 -18.04
CA LEU A 147 5.43 -4.11 -18.08
C LEU A 147 6.60 -5.10 -18.19
N LEU A 148 6.53 -6.27 -17.56
CA LEU A 148 7.55 -7.30 -17.76
C LEU A 148 7.62 -7.74 -19.22
N THR A 149 6.47 -7.98 -19.87
CA THR A 149 6.41 -8.36 -21.29
C THR A 149 6.95 -7.25 -22.19
N LEU A 150 6.67 -5.98 -21.86
CA LEU A 150 7.24 -4.83 -22.57
C LEU A 150 8.77 -4.72 -22.38
N LEU A 151 9.29 -5.00 -21.19
CA LEU A 151 10.75 -5.02 -20.95
C LEU A 151 11.41 -6.16 -21.75
N GLU A 152 10.77 -7.32 -21.84
CA GLU A 152 11.23 -8.48 -22.62
C GLU A 152 11.23 -8.21 -24.13
N ALA A 153 10.27 -7.43 -24.65
CA ALA A 153 10.30 -7.01 -26.05
C ALA A 153 11.59 -6.22 -26.40
N ALA A 154 12.12 -5.45 -25.44
CA ALA A 154 13.39 -4.73 -25.60
C ALA A 154 14.62 -5.62 -25.35
N ALA A 155 14.51 -6.60 -24.45
CA ALA A 155 15.56 -7.52 -24.04
C ALA A 155 14.99 -8.94 -23.79
N PRO A 156 14.82 -9.76 -24.85
CA PRO A 156 14.15 -11.07 -24.76
C PRO A 156 14.83 -12.07 -23.82
N GLU A 157 16.13 -11.89 -23.57
CA GLU A 157 16.93 -12.70 -22.66
C GLU A 157 16.49 -12.62 -21.19
N LEU A 158 15.68 -11.62 -20.81
CA LEU A 158 15.31 -11.38 -19.41
C LEU A 158 14.35 -12.43 -18.83
N ARG A 159 13.42 -12.96 -19.65
CA ARG A 159 12.43 -14.02 -19.28
C ARG A 159 11.81 -13.83 -17.88
N LEU A 160 11.42 -12.58 -17.59
CA LEU A 160 10.78 -12.12 -16.35
C LEU A 160 9.35 -12.63 -16.20
N SER A 161 8.54 -12.59 -17.27
CA SER A 161 7.10 -12.90 -17.24
C SER A 161 6.82 -14.37 -16.94
N GLU A 162 7.71 -15.27 -17.36
CA GLU A 162 7.61 -16.72 -17.12
C GLU A 162 7.58 -17.11 -15.64
N ARG A 163 8.09 -16.25 -14.74
CA ARG A 163 8.08 -16.49 -13.29
C ARG A 163 6.70 -16.33 -12.66
N PHE A 164 5.72 -15.77 -13.39
CA PHE A 164 4.45 -15.30 -12.83
C PHE A 164 3.22 -16.04 -13.39
N GLY A 165 3.26 -17.37 -13.42
CA GLY A 165 2.16 -18.19 -13.93
C GLY A 165 0.93 -18.33 -13.00
N PHE A 166 1.07 -18.03 -11.71
CA PHE A 166 -0.02 -18.18 -10.73
C PHE A 166 -0.70 -16.85 -10.38
N GLY A 167 0.09 -15.82 -10.09
CA GLY A 167 -0.39 -14.49 -9.76
C GLY A 167 0.72 -13.45 -9.81
N VAL A 168 0.34 -12.19 -9.99
CA VAL A 168 1.27 -11.06 -10.19
C VAL A 168 1.03 -9.99 -9.16
N ILE A 169 2.03 -9.79 -8.31
CA ILE A 169 2.08 -8.70 -7.35
C ILE A 169 3.19 -7.71 -7.78
N PRO A 170 2.91 -6.40 -7.86
CA PRO A 170 3.89 -5.39 -8.29
C PRO A 170 5.22 -5.39 -7.51
N GLY A 171 5.18 -5.69 -6.20
CA GLY A 171 6.39 -5.83 -5.40
C GLY A 171 7.27 -7.01 -5.83
N ASP A 172 6.65 -8.11 -6.27
CA ASP A 172 7.37 -9.31 -6.71
C ASP A 172 7.97 -9.13 -8.11
N THR A 173 7.27 -8.44 -9.02
CA THR A 173 7.79 -8.11 -10.35
C THR A 173 9.00 -7.17 -10.27
N LEU A 174 8.96 -6.19 -9.36
CA LEU A 174 10.09 -5.34 -9.06
C LEU A 174 11.29 -6.18 -8.58
N ARG A 175 11.08 -7.12 -7.64
CA ARG A 175 12.14 -8.01 -7.16
C ARG A 175 12.70 -8.87 -8.30
N ALA A 176 11.86 -9.41 -9.19
CA ALA A 176 12.31 -10.18 -10.35
C ALA A 176 13.21 -9.37 -11.30
N VAL A 177 12.92 -8.08 -11.51
CA VAL A 177 13.76 -7.16 -12.28
C VAL A 177 15.10 -6.90 -11.56
N LEU A 178 15.06 -6.66 -10.25
CA LEU A 178 16.26 -6.37 -9.46
C LEU A 178 17.20 -7.58 -9.30
N GLU A 179 16.67 -8.79 -9.35
CA GLU A 179 17.45 -10.03 -9.31
C GLU A 179 18.23 -10.27 -10.62
N GLN A 180 17.93 -9.57 -11.71
CA GLN A 180 18.67 -9.69 -12.97
C GLN A 180 20.03 -8.99 -12.84
N PRO A 181 21.16 -9.73 -12.94
CA PRO A 181 22.48 -9.16 -12.72
C PRO A 181 22.78 -8.01 -13.70
N GLY A 182 23.12 -6.85 -13.15
CA GLY A 182 23.50 -5.67 -13.94
C GLY A 182 22.36 -4.98 -14.67
N LEU A 183 21.09 -5.39 -14.48
CA LEU A 183 19.95 -4.75 -15.14
C LEU A 183 19.65 -3.36 -14.57
N VAL A 184 19.81 -3.17 -13.26
CA VAL A 184 19.55 -1.89 -12.57
C VAL A 184 20.87 -1.26 -12.15
N GLY A 185 21.11 -0.02 -12.61
CA GLY A 185 22.34 0.73 -12.33
C GLY A 185 22.26 1.61 -11.07
N SER A 186 21.07 2.13 -10.74
CA SER A 186 20.90 3.00 -9.57
C SER A 186 19.47 3.04 -9.07
N ARG A 187 19.30 3.30 -7.77
CA ARG A 187 18.01 3.48 -7.09
C ARG A 187 17.86 4.92 -6.58
N ARG A 188 16.70 5.53 -6.79
CA ARG A 188 16.33 6.85 -6.27
C ARG A 188 15.01 6.75 -5.49
N TYR A 189 14.98 7.37 -4.31
CA TYR A 189 13.77 7.54 -3.51
C TYR A 189 13.22 8.94 -3.71
N ARG A 190 11.91 9.05 -3.96
CA ARG A 190 11.18 10.30 -4.05
C ARG A 190 10.08 10.31 -2.97
N PRO A 191 10.21 11.16 -1.92
CA PRO A 191 9.20 11.25 -0.88
C PRO A 191 7.88 11.79 -1.45
N SER A 192 6.77 11.40 -0.86
CA SER A 192 5.44 11.97 -1.11
C SER A 192 5.31 13.38 -0.58
N HIS A 193 4.33 14.10 -1.12
CA HIS A 193 3.91 15.39 -0.59
C HIS A 193 3.63 15.32 0.93
N ALA A 194 2.98 14.25 1.40
CA ALA A 194 2.70 14.07 2.83
C ALA A 194 3.99 13.84 3.65
N THR A 195 4.97 13.10 3.12
CA THR A 195 6.27 12.91 3.77
C THR A 195 7.03 14.23 3.87
N GLU A 196 7.10 15.01 2.79
CA GLU A 196 7.73 16.33 2.80
C GLU A 196 7.02 17.31 3.75
N MET A 197 5.68 17.34 3.73
CA MET A 197 4.87 18.17 4.62
C MET A 197 5.15 17.85 6.09
N ARG A 198 5.18 16.57 6.48
CA ARG A 198 5.47 16.15 7.87
C ARG A 198 6.89 16.56 8.28
N LEU A 199 7.88 16.33 7.41
CA LEU A 199 9.26 16.71 7.69
C LEU A 199 9.42 18.23 7.84
N ARG A 200 8.75 19.01 6.98
CA ARG A 200 8.76 20.47 7.06
C ARG A 200 8.09 20.97 8.34
N ARG A 201 6.99 20.33 8.75
CA ARG A 201 6.28 20.60 10.01
C ARG A 201 7.18 20.39 11.23
N GLU A 202 7.95 19.31 11.27
CA GLU A 202 8.84 18.99 12.40
C GLU A 202 9.90 20.09 12.65
N ARG A 203 10.19 20.91 11.64
CA ARG A 203 11.11 22.05 11.76
C ARG A 203 10.46 23.32 12.31
N LEU A 204 9.14 23.33 12.51
CA LEU A 204 8.40 24.46 13.07
C LEU A 204 8.44 24.46 14.60
N ARG A 205 8.59 25.63 15.22
CA ARG A 205 8.35 25.81 16.65
C ARG A 205 6.84 25.79 16.91
N ALA A 206 6.42 25.59 18.15
CA ALA A 206 5.00 25.52 18.51
C ALA A 206 4.18 26.74 18.00
N SER A 207 4.71 27.95 18.12
CA SER A 207 4.03 29.16 17.62
C SER A 207 3.94 29.22 16.09
N GLU A 208 4.98 28.76 15.40
CA GLU A 208 5.03 28.68 13.94
C GLU A 208 4.14 27.58 13.38
N LEU A 209 4.03 26.44 14.09
CA LEU A 209 3.10 25.37 13.79
C LEU A 209 1.65 25.87 13.86
N ALA A 210 1.30 26.62 14.91
CA ALA A 210 -0.02 27.22 15.05
C ALA A 210 -0.32 28.22 13.92
N MET A 211 0.66 29.05 13.52
CA MET A 211 0.54 29.96 12.37
C MET A 211 0.38 29.21 11.05
N ALA A 212 1.23 28.22 10.77
CA ALA A 212 1.17 27.41 9.55
C ALA A 212 -0.18 26.67 9.45
N THR A 213 -0.67 26.14 10.57
CA THR A 213 -1.97 25.46 10.63
C THR A 213 -3.10 26.44 10.27
N ARG A 214 -3.19 27.61 10.91
CA ARG A 214 -4.23 28.63 10.62
C ARG A 214 -4.21 29.12 9.17
N LEU A 215 -3.01 29.26 8.60
CA LEU A 215 -2.83 29.67 7.21
C LEU A 215 -3.22 28.55 6.23
N GLY A 216 -2.78 27.32 6.52
CA GLY A 216 -2.99 26.14 5.66
C GLY A 216 -4.40 25.56 5.72
N THR A 217 -5.19 25.86 6.76
CA THR A 217 -6.63 25.54 6.77
C THR A 217 -7.44 26.45 5.85
N GLY A 218 -6.85 27.52 5.30
CA GLY A 218 -7.49 28.47 4.38
C GLY A 218 -8.45 29.46 5.05
N THR A 219 -8.53 29.44 6.39
CA THR A 219 -9.60 30.11 7.15
C THR A 219 -9.22 31.47 7.73
N ASP A 220 -7.94 31.86 7.70
CA ASP A 220 -7.49 33.02 8.50
C ASP A 220 -6.40 33.88 7.84
N PRO A 221 -6.79 34.84 6.97
CA PRO A 221 -5.86 35.81 6.38
C PRO A 221 -5.19 36.72 7.42
N ALA A 222 -5.78 36.89 8.61
CA ALA A 222 -5.25 37.74 9.66
C ALA A 222 -4.03 37.13 10.37
N ALA A 223 -3.68 35.87 10.07
CA ALA A 223 -2.42 35.28 10.50
C ALA A 223 -1.19 35.80 9.72
N LEU A 224 -1.37 36.39 8.52
CA LEU A 224 -0.26 36.84 7.68
C LEU A 224 0.59 37.97 8.30
N PRO A 225 0.02 39.03 8.91
CA PRO A 225 0.82 40.09 9.53
C PRO A 225 1.70 39.60 10.67
N ALA A 226 1.32 38.52 11.37
CA ALA A 226 2.11 37.96 12.46
C ALA A 226 3.46 37.39 11.97
N LEU A 227 3.58 37.03 10.69
CA LEU A 227 4.82 36.54 10.09
C LEU A 227 5.95 37.57 10.12
N SER A 228 5.64 38.87 10.12
CA SER A 228 6.65 39.95 10.14
C SER A 228 7.55 39.92 11.38
N ARG A 229 7.16 39.20 12.44
CA ARG A 229 7.97 39.00 13.65
C ARG A 229 9.06 37.92 13.49
N LEU A 230 9.02 37.16 12.40
CA LEU A 230 9.96 36.09 12.09
C LEU A 230 11.02 36.57 11.09
N THR A 231 12.19 35.94 11.10
CA THR A 231 13.19 36.15 10.06
C THR A 231 12.66 35.70 8.69
N PRO A 232 13.13 36.26 7.56
CA PRO A 232 12.65 35.87 6.23
C PRO A 232 12.68 34.35 5.96
N ALA A 233 13.74 33.67 6.40
CA ALA A 233 13.86 32.22 6.27
C ALA A 233 12.78 31.45 7.07
N ARG A 234 12.43 31.92 8.27
CA ARG A 234 11.35 31.32 9.07
C ARG A 234 9.98 31.66 8.50
N GLN A 235 9.79 32.85 7.95
CA GLN A 235 8.56 33.18 7.21
C GLN A 235 8.36 32.24 6.02
N ALA A 236 9.42 31.99 5.24
CA ALA A 236 9.39 31.05 4.12
C ALA A 236 8.99 29.65 4.60
N LEU A 237 9.61 29.13 5.66
CA LEU A 237 9.28 27.81 6.20
C LEU A 237 7.81 27.70 6.64
N VAL A 238 7.28 28.72 7.33
CA VAL A 238 5.86 28.73 7.77
C VAL A 238 4.92 28.77 6.57
N LEU A 239 5.21 29.59 5.57
CA LEU A 239 4.38 29.72 4.37
C LEU A 239 4.41 28.46 3.51
N ASP A 240 5.59 27.85 3.33
CA ASP A 240 5.76 26.59 2.61
C ASP A 240 4.98 25.48 3.33
N SER A 241 5.11 25.37 4.65
CA SER A 241 4.37 24.36 5.43
C SER A 241 2.85 24.58 5.41
N ALA A 242 2.41 25.84 5.40
CA ALA A 242 1.00 26.18 5.26
C ALA A 242 0.46 25.82 3.87
N HIS A 243 1.26 26.05 2.82
CA HIS A 243 0.92 25.68 1.46
C HIS A 243 0.83 24.15 1.30
N ASP A 244 1.77 23.41 1.89
CA ASP A 244 1.72 21.95 1.89
C ASP A 244 0.46 21.42 2.56
N LEU A 245 0.12 21.94 3.75
CA LEU A 245 -1.09 21.55 4.46
C LEU A 245 -2.35 21.88 3.65
N LEU A 246 -2.38 23.06 3.03
CA LEU A 246 -3.50 23.45 2.16
C LEU A 246 -3.67 22.45 1.02
N ARG A 247 -2.58 22.14 0.30
CA ARG A 247 -2.60 21.20 -0.83
C ARG A 247 -2.91 19.77 -0.44
N TYR A 248 -2.41 19.31 0.70
CA TYR A 248 -2.77 18.00 1.25
C TYR A 248 -4.28 17.88 1.51
N ARG A 249 -4.91 18.97 2.00
CA ARG A 249 -6.34 18.97 2.35
C ARG A 249 -7.28 19.11 1.16
N ILE A 250 -6.92 19.95 0.19
CA ILE A 250 -7.81 20.28 -0.95
C ILE A 250 -7.50 19.40 -2.17
N GLY A 251 -6.38 18.67 -2.13
CA GLY A 251 -5.87 17.87 -3.22
C GLY A 251 -5.21 18.69 -4.32
N PHE A 252 -4.95 18.00 -5.43
CA PHE A 252 -4.16 18.51 -6.55
C PHE A 252 -4.96 18.58 -7.85
N ALA A 253 -6.29 18.47 -7.77
CA ALA A 253 -7.16 18.68 -8.91
C ALA A 253 -6.97 20.11 -9.46
N PRO A 254 -6.94 20.30 -10.81
CA PRO A 254 -6.82 21.62 -11.42
C PRO A 254 -7.96 22.56 -11.01
N GLU A 255 -9.17 21.99 -10.92
CA GLU A 255 -10.34 22.72 -10.46
C GLU A 255 -10.47 22.65 -8.94
N GLN A 256 -10.59 23.84 -8.36
CA GLN A 256 -10.66 24.07 -6.91
C GLN A 256 -11.66 25.20 -6.66
N PRO A 257 -12.36 25.19 -5.51
CA PRO A 257 -13.28 26.26 -5.14
C PRO A 257 -12.61 27.65 -5.14
N PRO A 258 -13.31 28.71 -5.60
CA PRO A 258 -12.72 30.05 -5.75
C PRO A 258 -12.12 30.64 -4.46
N GLU A 259 -12.70 30.34 -3.31
CA GLU A 259 -12.18 30.75 -2.00
C GLU A 259 -10.82 30.12 -1.68
N LEU A 260 -10.63 28.83 -2.02
CA LEU A 260 -9.37 28.12 -1.82
C LEU A 260 -8.31 28.59 -2.81
N LYS A 261 -8.67 28.81 -4.08
CA LYS A 261 -7.77 29.45 -5.07
C LYS A 261 -7.29 30.82 -4.58
N ARG A 262 -8.19 31.62 -3.99
CA ARG A 262 -7.84 32.93 -3.39
C ARG A 262 -6.93 32.77 -2.16
N ALA A 263 -7.19 31.80 -1.29
CA ALA A 263 -6.38 31.53 -0.12
C ALA A 263 -4.96 31.10 -0.50
N GLU A 264 -4.83 30.16 -1.41
CA GLU A 264 -3.56 29.71 -1.94
C GLU A 264 -2.79 30.85 -2.61
N ARG A 265 -3.45 31.62 -3.47
CA ARG A 265 -2.83 32.77 -4.14
C ARG A 265 -2.25 33.76 -3.13
N ARG A 266 -2.93 34.02 -2.00
CA ARG A 266 -2.39 34.90 -0.94
C ARG A 266 -1.11 34.33 -0.33
N LEU A 267 -1.08 33.02 -0.04
CA LEU A 267 0.12 32.36 0.49
C LEU A 267 1.28 32.46 -0.50
N LEU A 268 1.03 32.12 -1.78
CA LEU A 268 2.04 32.14 -2.84
C LEU A 268 2.57 33.55 -3.12
N LEU A 269 1.70 34.57 -3.14
CA LEU A 269 2.14 35.96 -3.30
C LEU A 269 3.00 36.42 -2.13
N ARG A 270 2.61 36.10 -0.90
CA ARG A 270 3.43 36.43 0.28
C ARG A 270 4.75 35.69 0.25
N ARG A 271 4.74 34.40 -0.11
CA ARG A 271 5.94 33.57 -0.24
C ARG A 271 6.89 34.08 -1.32
N GLY A 272 6.36 34.48 -2.48
CA GLY A 272 7.10 35.06 -3.59
C GLY A 272 7.71 36.42 -3.24
N SER A 273 7.03 37.23 -2.42
CA SER A 273 7.56 38.53 -1.97
C SER A 273 8.85 38.43 -1.15
N LEU A 274 9.14 37.25 -0.58
CA LEU A 274 10.37 37.03 0.19
C LEU A 274 11.60 36.90 -0.70
N GLN A 275 11.45 36.56 -1.99
CA GLN A 275 12.55 36.42 -2.96
C GLN A 275 13.72 35.53 -2.47
N LEU A 276 13.38 34.49 -1.69
CA LEU A 276 14.34 33.53 -1.14
C LEU A 276 13.99 32.10 -1.59
N PRO A 277 15.00 31.26 -1.88
CA PRO A 277 14.76 29.84 -2.11
C PRO A 277 14.19 29.18 -0.85
N SER A 278 13.41 28.12 -1.03
CA SER A 278 12.94 27.33 0.11
C SER A 278 14.12 26.61 0.76
N PRO A 279 14.21 26.58 2.10
CA PRO A 279 15.25 25.82 2.78
C PRO A 279 15.20 24.35 2.33
N PRO A 280 16.33 23.72 1.97
CA PRO A 280 16.34 22.33 1.55
C PRO A 280 15.87 21.43 2.69
N LEU A 281 15.08 20.41 2.32
CA LEU A 281 14.70 19.34 3.22
C LEU A 281 15.86 18.36 3.36
N GLU A 282 16.82 18.69 4.21
CA GLU A 282 17.86 17.76 4.64
C GLU A 282 17.33 16.63 5.54
N GLY A 283 18.00 15.47 5.52
CA GLY A 283 17.69 14.36 6.43
C GLY A 283 16.35 13.69 6.19
N ILE A 284 15.84 13.68 4.95
CA ILE A 284 14.62 12.94 4.59
C ILE A 284 14.79 11.48 5.01
N PRO A 285 13.96 10.97 5.97
CA PRO A 285 13.99 9.58 6.36
C PRO A 285 13.77 8.71 5.13
N ARG A 286 14.70 7.80 4.86
CA ARG A 286 14.55 6.84 3.77
C ARG A 286 13.94 5.57 4.36
N PRO A 287 12.67 5.24 4.05
CA PRO A 287 12.11 3.98 4.47
C PRO A 287 12.91 2.82 3.86
N ALA A 288 12.74 1.64 4.44
CA ALA A 288 13.29 0.42 3.87
C ALA A 288 12.72 0.25 2.45
N PRO A 289 13.58 0.01 1.44
CA PRO A 289 13.14 -0.03 0.05
C PRO A 289 12.28 -1.29 -0.20
N PRO A 290 11.35 -1.29 -1.18
CA PRO A 290 10.40 -2.38 -1.40
C PRO A 290 11.04 -3.78 -1.53
N GLU A 291 12.22 -3.87 -2.15
CA GLU A 291 12.97 -5.12 -2.33
C GLU A 291 13.58 -5.70 -1.06
N SER A 292 13.62 -4.91 0.03
CA SER A 292 14.09 -5.37 1.34
C SER A 292 13.04 -6.18 2.10
N GLY A 293 11.78 -6.10 1.70
CA GLY A 293 10.70 -6.86 2.32
C GLY A 293 10.78 -8.36 2.08
N HIS A 294 10.02 -9.10 2.90
CA HIS A 294 9.78 -10.51 2.65
C HIS A 294 9.01 -10.70 1.32
N ALA A 295 8.90 -11.93 0.85
CA ALA A 295 8.11 -12.22 -0.34
C ALA A 295 6.60 -12.19 -0.02
N SER A 296 5.76 -12.03 -1.04
CA SER A 296 4.31 -11.85 -0.87
C SER A 296 3.60 -13.12 -0.38
N MET A 297 4.01 -14.27 -0.92
CA MET A 297 3.44 -15.58 -0.60
C MET A 297 4.12 -16.16 0.63
N ARG A 298 3.36 -16.93 1.39
CA ARG A 298 3.83 -17.59 2.61
C ARG A 298 3.23 -18.98 2.71
N ALA A 299 4.04 -19.96 3.06
CA ALA A 299 3.58 -21.28 3.45
C ALA A 299 4.17 -21.64 4.81
N GLY A 300 3.49 -22.48 5.57
CA GLY A 300 3.97 -22.84 6.89
C GLY A 300 3.38 -24.11 7.46
N LEU A 301 4.08 -24.64 8.45
CA LEU A 301 3.65 -25.77 9.25
C LEU A 301 3.62 -25.31 10.71
N GLY A 302 2.49 -25.53 11.36
CA GLY A 302 2.28 -25.18 12.76
C GLY A 302 1.69 -26.32 13.55
N GLY A 303 1.71 -26.17 14.87
CA GLY A 303 1.09 -27.12 15.78
C GLY A 303 0.87 -26.50 17.14
N GLY A 304 -0.03 -27.09 17.90
CA GLY A 304 -0.40 -26.53 19.17
C GLY A 304 -1.30 -27.42 20.01
N ALA A 305 -1.70 -26.87 21.14
CA ALA A 305 -2.68 -27.47 22.03
C ALA A 305 -3.80 -26.48 22.27
N SER A 306 -5.03 -26.96 22.18
CA SER A 306 -6.23 -26.23 22.56
C SER A 306 -6.97 -26.98 23.66
N THR A 307 -7.95 -26.32 24.29
CA THR A 307 -8.91 -26.99 25.18
C THR A 307 -9.71 -28.11 24.48
N LEU A 308 -9.80 -28.08 23.14
CA LEU A 308 -10.44 -29.12 22.34
C LEU A 308 -9.50 -30.30 22.03
N GLY A 309 -8.19 -30.10 22.07
CA GLY A 309 -7.18 -31.14 21.81
C GLY A 309 -5.91 -30.59 21.15
N PRO A 310 -4.88 -31.44 21.00
CA PRO A 310 -3.72 -31.14 20.18
C PRO A 310 -4.10 -31.04 18.70
N PHE A 311 -3.36 -30.26 17.93
CA PHE A 311 -3.59 -30.07 16.51
C PHE A 311 -2.31 -29.80 15.74
N THR A 312 -2.39 -29.97 14.42
CA THR A 312 -1.36 -29.57 13.45
C THR A 312 -2.01 -28.72 12.37
N ASP A 313 -1.39 -27.60 12.03
CA ASP A 313 -1.90 -26.64 11.05
C ASP A 313 -0.97 -26.58 9.83
N LEU A 314 -1.56 -26.59 8.62
CA LEU A 314 -0.90 -26.19 7.38
C LEU A 314 -1.39 -24.79 7.04
N HIS A 315 -0.43 -23.90 6.77
CA HIS A 315 -0.69 -22.50 6.47
C HIS A 315 -0.28 -22.20 5.03
N TRP A 316 -1.11 -21.44 4.32
CA TRP A 316 -0.77 -20.89 3.02
C TRP A 316 -1.42 -19.52 2.86
N ARG A 317 -0.69 -18.54 2.35
CA ARG A 317 -1.17 -17.19 2.06
C ARG A 317 -0.75 -16.77 0.66
N GLY A 318 -1.70 -16.29 -0.13
CA GLY A 318 -1.45 -15.85 -1.51
C GLY A 318 -0.78 -14.48 -1.63
N ALA A 319 -1.14 -13.52 -0.78
CA ALA A 319 -0.51 -12.20 -0.66
C ALA A 319 -1.05 -11.51 0.60
N LEU A 320 -0.52 -10.41 1.11
CA LEU A 320 0.83 -9.87 0.95
C LEU A 320 1.53 -9.93 2.32
N HIS A 321 0.96 -9.27 3.34
CA HIS A 321 1.53 -9.23 4.68
C HIS A 321 0.48 -8.92 5.76
N ASP A 322 0.72 -9.43 6.97
CA ASP A 322 -0.08 -9.14 8.16
C ASP A 322 0.58 -8.12 9.10
N LEU A 323 -0.16 -7.68 10.13
CA LEU A 323 0.35 -6.75 11.13
C LEU A 323 1.53 -7.32 11.96
N ALA A 324 1.73 -8.64 12.00
CA ALA A 324 2.80 -9.30 12.75
C ALA A 324 4.09 -9.48 11.92
N ASP A 325 3.99 -9.62 10.60
CA ASP A 325 5.11 -9.80 9.66
C ASP A 325 6.13 -8.65 9.70
N ALA A 326 7.37 -8.90 9.29
CA ALA A 326 8.39 -7.84 9.18
C ALA A 326 7.94 -6.69 8.24
N GLU A 327 8.06 -5.43 8.69
CA GLU A 327 7.53 -4.24 7.98
C GLU A 327 8.49 -3.67 6.93
N ALA A 328 9.76 -4.10 6.90
CA ALA A 328 10.72 -3.61 5.92
C ALA A 328 10.16 -3.79 4.50
N GLY A 329 10.24 -2.76 3.66
CA GLY A 329 9.72 -2.78 2.29
C GLY A 329 8.21 -2.68 2.14
N TYR A 330 7.44 -2.60 3.24
CA TYR A 330 5.99 -2.43 3.24
C TYR A 330 5.56 -1.13 3.92
N VAL A 331 4.34 -0.66 3.60
CA VAL A 331 3.80 0.54 4.23
C VAL A 331 3.51 0.24 5.71
N PRO A 332 4.03 1.05 6.64
CA PRO A 332 3.81 0.87 8.06
C PRO A 332 2.37 0.79 8.52
N ASP A 333 2.08 0.00 9.56
CA ASP A 333 0.78 -0.04 10.24
C ASP A 333 -0.41 -0.42 9.34
N HIS A 334 -0.11 -1.15 8.26
CA HIS A 334 -1.08 -1.70 7.35
C HIS A 334 -1.01 -3.23 7.35
N GLU A 335 -2.13 -3.86 7.02
CA GLU A 335 -2.25 -5.27 6.71
C GLU A 335 -3.06 -5.41 5.43
N LEU A 336 -2.56 -6.28 4.56
CA LEU A 336 -3.13 -6.59 3.27
C LEU A 336 -2.92 -8.08 3.06
N GLU A 337 -3.91 -8.87 3.43
CA GLU A 337 -3.93 -10.30 3.17
C GLU A 337 -5.04 -10.65 2.17
N MET A 338 -4.70 -11.58 1.29
CA MET A 338 -5.58 -12.20 0.33
C MET A 338 -5.34 -13.70 0.34
N LEU A 339 -6.43 -14.43 0.41
CA LEU A 339 -6.46 -15.88 0.40
C LEU A 339 -5.45 -16.48 1.39
N ASP A 340 -5.65 -16.20 2.68
CA ASP A 340 -4.98 -16.93 3.77
C ASP A 340 -5.82 -18.16 4.11
N VAL A 341 -5.19 -19.33 4.05
CA VAL A 341 -5.80 -20.63 4.28
C VAL A 341 -5.02 -21.31 5.39
N ARG A 342 -5.74 -21.67 6.45
CA ARG A 342 -5.22 -22.51 7.53
C ARG A 342 -6.03 -23.79 7.57
N LEU A 343 -5.42 -24.90 7.19
CA LEU A 343 -6.01 -26.23 7.32
C LEU A 343 -5.53 -26.86 8.62
N ARG A 344 -6.46 -27.36 9.43
CA ARG A 344 -6.18 -27.97 10.73
C ARG A 344 -6.47 -29.46 10.69
N LEU A 345 -5.52 -30.25 11.17
CA LEU A 345 -5.68 -31.65 11.54
C LEU A 345 -5.88 -31.74 13.06
N ASP A 346 -7.09 -32.09 13.49
CA ASP A 346 -7.44 -32.29 14.90
C ASP A 346 -6.92 -33.66 15.37
N GLY A 347 -6.04 -33.66 16.38
CA GLY A 347 -5.41 -34.88 16.87
C GLY A 347 -6.33 -35.81 17.66
N ARG A 348 -7.46 -35.31 18.21
CA ARG A 348 -8.44 -36.15 18.92
C ARG A 348 -9.46 -36.75 17.96
N ARG A 349 -10.03 -35.92 17.09
CA ARG A 349 -11.07 -36.32 16.12
C ARG A 349 -10.49 -37.03 14.91
N ARG A 350 -9.19 -36.85 14.63
CA ARG A 350 -8.50 -37.31 13.41
C ARG A 350 -9.19 -36.80 12.14
N GLU A 351 -9.68 -35.58 12.20
CA GLU A 351 -10.41 -34.92 11.13
C GLU A 351 -9.61 -33.72 10.63
N THR A 352 -9.68 -33.46 9.33
CA THR A 352 -9.12 -32.27 8.70
C THR A 352 -10.24 -31.33 8.30
N TYR A 353 -10.10 -30.06 8.66
CA TYR A 353 -11.03 -28.99 8.26
C TYR A 353 -10.25 -27.68 8.10
N PHE A 354 -10.83 -26.67 7.45
CA PHE A 354 -10.22 -25.35 7.47
C PHE A 354 -10.49 -24.68 8.82
N GLU A 355 -9.43 -24.20 9.46
CA GLU A 355 -9.54 -23.39 10.66
C GLU A 355 -9.95 -21.96 10.33
N THR A 356 -9.30 -21.39 9.31
CA THR A 356 -9.59 -20.05 8.77
C THR A 356 -9.38 -20.08 7.26
N LEU A 357 -10.24 -19.36 6.55
CA LEU A 357 -10.12 -19.05 5.14
C LEU A 357 -10.40 -17.56 4.99
N ASP A 358 -9.38 -16.72 4.96
CA ASP A 358 -9.54 -15.28 4.81
C ASP A 358 -9.38 -14.96 3.32
N LEU A 359 -10.48 -14.62 2.65
CA LEU A 359 -10.42 -14.24 1.23
C LEU A 359 -9.72 -12.89 1.08
N VAL A 360 -10.05 -11.95 1.96
CA VAL A 360 -9.47 -10.62 2.05
C VAL A 360 -9.46 -10.20 3.53
N ASN A 361 -8.32 -9.71 4.03
CA ASN A 361 -8.21 -9.10 5.34
C ASN A 361 -7.35 -7.83 5.23
N LEU A 362 -7.97 -6.69 5.52
CA LEU A 362 -7.43 -5.35 5.31
C LEU A 362 -7.46 -4.60 6.62
N VAL A 363 -6.33 -4.05 7.02
CA VAL A 363 -6.26 -3.10 8.13
C VAL A 363 -5.46 -1.89 7.67
N SER A 364 -6.00 -0.70 7.86
CA SER A 364 -5.24 0.55 7.77
C SER A 364 -5.31 1.25 9.10
N LEU A 365 -4.20 1.25 9.83
CA LEU A 365 -4.05 2.02 11.06
C LEU A 365 -3.34 3.32 10.70
N SER A 366 -4.04 4.43 10.91
CA SER A 366 -3.54 5.77 10.68
C SER A 366 -3.42 6.48 12.02
N PRO A 367 -2.22 6.51 12.64
CA PRO A 367 -2.00 7.19 13.90
C PRO A 367 -2.48 8.64 13.86
N LEU A 368 -3.11 9.07 14.95
CA LEU A 368 -3.61 10.43 15.12
C LEU A 368 -2.50 11.45 14.87
N ASP A 369 -2.73 12.31 13.88
CA ASP A 369 -1.82 13.38 13.50
C ASP A 369 -2.59 14.70 13.33
N PRO A 370 -2.07 15.84 13.82
CA PRO A 370 -2.76 17.12 13.74
C PRO A 370 -3.08 17.60 12.32
N TRP A 371 -2.27 17.21 11.34
CA TRP A 371 -2.37 17.64 9.94
C TRP A 371 -2.88 16.53 9.02
N VAL A 372 -2.52 15.28 9.31
CA VAL A 372 -2.92 14.09 8.54
C VAL A 372 -4.07 13.39 9.26
N ARG A 373 -5.30 13.63 8.81
CA ARG A 373 -6.49 12.92 9.30
C ARG A 373 -6.93 11.87 8.29
N ARG A 374 -6.57 10.62 8.54
CA ARG A 374 -7.09 9.45 7.83
C ARG A 374 -7.74 8.53 8.86
N PRO A 375 -9.00 8.08 8.66
CA PRO A 375 -9.63 7.19 9.62
C PRO A 375 -8.87 5.86 9.64
N SER A 376 -8.71 5.27 10.83
CA SER A 376 -8.25 3.88 10.91
C SER A 376 -9.45 2.97 10.63
N TRP A 377 -9.26 1.93 9.84
CA TRP A 377 -10.34 1.03 9.46
C TRP A 377 -9.86 -0.40 9.25
N ARG A 378 -10.81 -1.32 9.30
CA ARG A 378 -10.63 -2.74 9.03
C ARG A 378 -11.76 -3.26 8.15
N PHE A 379 -11.43 -4.15 7.23
CA PHE A 379 -12.38 -4.94 6.47
C PHE A 379 -11.85 -6.36 6.34
N ALA A 380 -12.68 -7.36 6.62
CA ALA A 380 -12.29 -8.75 6.43
C ALA A 380 -13.49 -9.59 5.99
N THR A 381 -13.23 -10.56 5.13
CA THR A 381 -14.23 -11.55 4.72
C THR A 381 -13.61 -12.89 4.42
N GLY A 382 -14.36 -13.95 4.69
CA GLY A 382 -13.82 -15.30 4.67
C GLY A 382 -14.73 -16.31 5.33
N ALA A 383 -14.17 -17.44 5.73
CA ALA A 383 -14.82 -18.43 6.57
C ALA A 383 -13.98 -18.69 7.84
N ASP A 384 -14.67 -18.88 8.96
CA ASP A 384 -14.07 -19.04 10.29
C ASP A 384 -14.82 -20.17 11.02
N GLN A 385 -14.21 -20.68 12.08
CA GLN A 385 -14.79 -21.70 12.94
C GLN A 385 -15.55 -21.03 14.10
N ALA A 386 -16.74 -21.51 14.45
CA ALA A 386 -17.54 -21.02 15.58
C ALA A 386 -16.96 -21.46 16.95
N ARG A 387 -15.69 -21.12 17.20
CA ARG A 387 -14.91 -21.48 18.40
C ARG A 387 -15.56 -20.96 19.69
N GLU A 388 -16.21 -19.81 19.65
CA GLU A 388 -16.95 -19.24 20.78
C GLU A 388 -18.15 -20.09 21.22
N ARG A 389 -18.63 -20.99 20.35
CA ARG A 389 -19.65 -21.99 20.67
C ARG A 389 -19.04 -23.31 21.17
N GLY A 390 -17.72 -23.39 21.35
CA GLY A 390 -17.00 -24.63 21.65
C GLY A 390 -16.99 -25.63 20.47
N CYS A 391 -17.32 -25.16 19.27
CA CYS A 391 -17.51 -25.97 18.07
C CYS A 391 -16.24 -25.94 17.20
N ALA A 392 -15.94 -27.05 16.52
CA ALA A 392 -14.90 -27.15 15.50
C ALA A 392 -15.24 -28.25 14.48
N GLY A 393 -14.84 -28.07 13.23
CA GLY A 393 -15.07 -29.03 12.13
C GLY A 393 -15.87 -28.41 11.00
N TRP A 394 -16.23 -29.22 10.00
CA TRP A 394 -16.98 -28.72 8.83
C TRP A 394 -18.37 -28.21 9.18
N ASP A 395 -19.04 -28.79 10.18
CA ASP A 395 -20.37 -28.37 10.62
C ASP A 395 -20.36 -27.05 11.42
N CYS A 396 -19.18 -26.62 11.89
CA CYS A 396 -18.99 -25.43 12.70
C CYS A 396 -18.48 -24.22 11.90
N ALA A 397 -18.22 -24.44 10.61
CA ALA A 397 -17.81 -23.41 9.67
C ALA A 397 -18.93 -22.40 9.43
N TYR A 398 -18.56 -21.13 9.32
CA TYR A 398 -19.47 -20.08 8.85
C TYR A 398 -18.70 -19.05 8.03
N TYR A 399 -19.37 -18.48 7.03
CA TYR A 399 -18.88 -17.33 6.29
C TYR A 399 -19.01 -16.08 7.14
N TYR A 400 -18.02 -15.19 7.12
CA TYR A 400 -18.05 -13.94 7.85
C TYR A 400 -17.81 -12.73 6.93
N LEU A 401 -18.40 -11.61 7.35
CA LEU A 401 -18.10 -10.27 6.87
C LEU A 401 -17.90 -9.37 8.08
N ARG A 402 -16.72 -8.77 8.19
CA ARG A 402 -16.31 -7.91 9.31
C ARG A 402 -15.86 -6.56 8.78
N GLY A 403 -16.31 -5.51 9.44
CA GLY A 403 -15.91 -4.15 9.13
C GLY A 403 -15.70 -3.36 10.42
N GLY A 404 -14.84 -2.35 10.39
CA GLY A 404 -14.67 -1.47 11.54
C GLY A 404 -13.94 -0.19 11.20
N ALA A 405 -14.15 0.83 12.03
CA ALA A 405 -13.50 2.11 11.92
C ALA A 405 -13.25 2.71 13.30
N GLY A 406 -12.19 3.51 13.42
CA GLY A 406 -11.83 4.14 14.68
C GLY A 406 -10.50 4.87 14.61
N LEU A 407 -9.75 4.79 15.71
CA LEU A 407 -8.57 5.59 15.93
C LEU A 407 -7.36 4.71 16.20
N ALA A 408 -6.20 5.17 15.74
CA ALA A 408 -4.91 4.65 16.12
C ALA A 408 -4.05 5.77 16.72
N ALA A 409 -3.11 5.44 17.59
CA ALA A 409 -2.13 6.36 18.14
C ALA A 409 -0.78 5.65 18.20
N SER A 410 0.29 6.36 17.85
CA SER A 410 1.64 5.82 17.96
C SER A 410 2.38 6.50 19.11
N THR A 411 3.10 5.71 19.89
CA THR A 411 4.00 6.17 20.95
C THR A 411 5.39 5.58 20.73
N ALA A 412 6.38 6.00 21.53
CA ALA A 412 7.77 5.57 21.36
C ALA A 412 8.46 5.11 22.67
N LEU A 413 7.72 4.44 23.55
CA LEU A 413 8.17 3.97 24.86
C LEU A 413 8.95 2.66 24.78
N LEU A 414 8.58 1.75 23.86
CA LEU A 414 9.17 0.40 23.72
C LEU A 414 9.78 0.18 22.33
N GLY A 415 10.10 1.28 21.62
CA GLY A 415 10.42 1.26 20.20
C GLY A 415 9.42 2.15 19.47
N ARG A 416 8.85 1.67 18.37
CA ARG A 416 7.64 2.26 17.78
C ARG A 416 6.49 1.34 18.10
N GLU A 417 5.53 1.84 18.86
CA GLU A 417 4.30 1.11 19.17
C GLU A 417 3.07 1.82 18.61
N THR A 418 2.07 1.04 18.22
CA THR A 418 0.82 1.53 17.65
C THR A 418 -0.34 0.89 18.38
N TRP A 419 -1.12 1.75 19.05
CA TRP A 419 -2.35 1.42 19.73
C TRP A 419 -3.52 1.69 18.79
N TYR A 420 -4.55 0.86 18.83
CA TYR A 420 -5.76 1.14 18.07
C TYR A 420 -7.02 0.64 18.79
N LEU A 421 -8.12 1.33 18.53
CA LEU A 421 -9.45 0.98 18.98
C LEU A 421 -10.46 1.34 17.89
N LEU A 422 -11.18 0.34 17.42
CA LEU A 422 -12.14 0.39 16.34
C LEU A 422 -13.52 -0.02 16.86
N ALA A 423 -14.54 0.75 16.50
CA ALA A 423 -15.90 0.25 16.49
C ALA A 423 -16.04 -0.73 15.33
N ALA A 424 -16.62 -1.89 15.57
CA ALA A 424 -16.66 -2.99 14.62
C ALA A 424 -18.08 -3.53 14.43
N ALA A 425 -18.32 -4.14 13.27
CA ALA A 425 -19.50 -4.91 12.94
C ALA A 425 -19.07 -6.30 12.47
N ASP A 426 -19.88 -7.31 12.79
CA ASP A 426 -19.66 -8.71 12.41
C ASP A 426 -20.98 -9.30 11.93
N LEU A 427 -20.95 -9.88 10.74
CA LEU A 427 -22.01 -10.68 10.14
C LEU A 427 -21.47 -12.07 9.91
N GLY A 428 -22.18 -13.09 10.37
CA GLY A 428 -21.87 -14.50 10.12
C GLY A 428 -23.03 -15.19 9.41
N LEU A 429 -22.76 -15.99 8.39
CA LEU A 429 -23.74 -16.79 7.65
C LEU A 429 -23.31 -18.27 7.69
N GLY A 430 -24.16 -19.15 8.16
CA GLY A 430 -23.83 -20.58 8.23
C GLY A 430 -24.82 -21.40 9.07
N PRO A 431 -24.84 -22.72 8.86
CA PRO A 431 -25.78 -23.63 9.52
C PRO A 431 -25.55 -23.74 11.04
N VAL A 432 -24.37 -23.34 11.53
CA VAL A 432 -24.03 -23.32 12.95
C VAL A 432 -24.86 -22.31 13.78
N PHE A 433 -25.54 -21.37 13.10
CA PHE A 433 -26.45 -20.40 13.72
C PHE A 433 -27.90 -20.84 13.57
N GLU A 434 -28.71 -20.67 14.61
CA GLU A 434 -30.11 -21.15 14.63
C GLU A 434 -30.96 -20.57 13.49
N ARG A 435 -30.70 -19.31 13.10
CA ARG A 435 -31.37 -18.63 11.98
C ARG A 435 -30.63 -18.75 10.65
N GLY A 436 -29.54 -19.52 10.60
CA GLY A 436 -28.61 -19.57 9.48
C GLY A 436 -27.70 -18.33 9.36
N TRP A 437 -27.86 -17.33 10.24
CA TRP A 437 -27.03 -16.14 10.30
C TRP A 437 -26.97 -15.55 11.71
N ARG A 438 -26.00 -14.65 11.93
CA ARG A 438 -25.92 -13.74 13.07
C ARG A 438 -25.38 -12.38 12.63
N GLY A 439 -25.77 -11.31 13.32
CA GLY A 439 -25.27 -9.96 13.02
C GLY A 439 -25.18 -9.11 14.27
N GLY A 440 -24.09 -8.36 14.44
CA GLY A 440 -23.83 -7.63 15.68
C GLY A 440 -22.78 -6.53 15.53
N GLY A 441 -22.72 -5.70 16.58
CA GLY A 441 -21.74 -4.63 16.73
C GLY A 441 -20.76 -4.95 17.85
N GLY A 442 -19.58 -4.35 17.83
CA GLY A 442 -18.49 -4.68 18.74
C GLY A 442 -17.41 -3.62 18.82
N LEU A 443 -16.41 -3.93 19.64
CA LEU A 443 -15.15 -3.21 19.72
C LEU A 443 -14.01 -4.17 19.38
N LEU A 444 -13.03 -3.66 18.65
CA LEU A 444 -11.77 -4.34 18.36
C LEU A 444 -10.64 -3.38 18.67
N GLY A 445 -9.65 -3.82 19.43
CA GLY A 445 -8.50 -2.99 19.77
C GLY A 445 -7.24 -3.82 19.90
N GLY A 446 -6.10 -3.17 19.77
CA GLY A 446 -4.83 -3.85 19.86
C GLY A 446 -3.65 -2.93 20.11
N LEU A 447 -2.54 -3.57 20.38
CA LEU A 447 -1.22 -2.99 20.58
C LEU A 447 -0.23 -3.75 19.70
N ARG A 448 0.44 -3.02 18.82
CA ARG A 448 1.54 -3.51 18.00
C ARG A 448 2.84 -2.88 18.48
N VAL A 449 3.88 -3.70 18.70
CA VAL A 449 5.20 -3.21 19.16
C VAL A 449 6.31 -3.82 18.32
N GLY A 450 7.14 -2.97 17.70
CA GLY A 450 8.38 -3.40 17.07
C GLY A 450 9.51 -3.55 18.10
N LEU A 451 9.99 -4.78 18.30
CA LEU A 451 11.01 -5.14 19.30
C LEU A 451 12.43 -5.27 18.69
N GLY A 452 12.68 -4.56 17.59
CA GLY A 452 13.95 -4.62 16.87
C GLY A 452 14.31 -6.05 16.41
N PRO A 453 15.49 -6.59 16.75
CA PRO A 453 15.91 -7.94 16.37
C PRO A 453 15.02 -9.07 16.92
N LEU A 454 14.28 -8.83 18.01
CA LEU A 454 13.36 -9.82 18.57
C LEU A 454 12.05 -9.94 17.77
N GLY A 455 11.92 -9.15 16.69
CA GLY A 455 10.77 -9.16 15.80
C GLY A 455 9.63 -8.29 16.31
N ARG A 456 8.41 -8.83 16.31
CA ARG A 456 7.21 -8.05 16.61
C ARG A 456 6.27 -8.78 17.56
N ALA A 457 5.72 -8.01 18.50
CA ALA A 457 4.60 -8.43 19.32
C ALA A 457 3.30 -7.73 18.85
N LEU A 458 2.21 -8.47 18.82
CA LEU A 458 0.87 -7.98 18.56
C LEU A 458 -0.10 -8.56 19.57
N LEU A 459 -0.74 -7.70 20.36
CA LEU A 459 -1.85 -8.05 21.23
C LEU A 459 -3.14 -7.51 20.62
N GLU A 460 -4.12 -8.37 20.39
CA GLU A 460 -5.44 -8.01 19.87
C GLU A 460 -6.55 -8.54 20.76
N GLY A 461 -7.56 -7.71 21.00
CA GLY A 461 -8.77 -8.09 21.69
C GLY A 461 -10.00 -7.62 20.94
N SER A 462 -11.05 -8.44 20.93
CA SER A 462 -12.33 -8.06 20.33
C SER A 462 -13.50 -8.52 21.20
N ARG A 463 -14.58 -7.74 21.21
CA ARG A 463 -15.85 -8.13 21.81
C ARG A 463 -17.01 -7.70 20.92
N TYR A 464 -17.83 -8.64 20.51
CA TYR A 464 -19.04 -8.46 19.71
C TYR A 464 -20.28 -8.84 20.50
N TRP A 465 -21.29 -7.99 20.41
CA TRP A 465 -22.61 -8.21 20.96
C TRP A 465 -23.59 -8.46 19.82
N TYR A 466 -24.34 -9.56 19.94
CA TYR A 466 -25.38 -9.93 19.00
C TYR A 466 -26.74 -9.88 19.73
N PRO A 467 -27.85 -9.59 19.02
CA PRO A 467 -29.20 -9.73 19.59
C PRO A 467 -29.46 -11.15 20.10
N GLU A 468 -28.89 -12.14 19.42
CA GLU A 468 -28.89 -13.55 19.80
C GLU A 468 -27.68 -13.84 20.70
N LYS A 469 -27.91 -14.29 21.93
CA LYS A 469 -26.80 -14.73 22.80
C LYS A 469 -26.25 -16.09 22.32
N PRO A 470 -24.97 -16.41 22.57
CA PRO A 470 -23.95 -15.61 23.26
C PRO A 470 -23.23 -14.59 22.36
N GLY A 471 -22.62 -13.58 22.98
CA GLY A 471 -21.65 -12.70 22.31
C GLY A 471 -20.36 -13.43 21.91
N ARG A 472 -19.50 -12.79 21.12
CA ARG A 472 -18.18 -13.31 20.74
C ARG A 472 -17.10 -12.44 21.36
N GLU A 473 -16.18 -13.06 22.11
CA GLU A 473 -15.00 -12.37 22.63
C GLU A 473 -13.73 -13.11 22.24
N SER A 474 -12.67 -12.36 21.95
CA SER A 474 -11.37 -12.90 21.62
C SER A 474 -10.25 -12.09 22.24
N LEU A 475 -9.17 -12.76 22.64
CA LEU A 475 -7.90 -12.16 23.02
C LEU A 475 -6.78 -12.99 22.39
N LYS A 476 -5.92 -12.36 21.59
CA LYS A 476 -4.83 -12.99 20.86
C LYS A 476 -3.53 -12.25 21.11
N LEU A 477 -2.50 -12.96 21.54
CA LEU A 477 -1.12 -12.49 21.61
C LEU A 477 -0.31 -13.23 20.55
N THR A 478 0.34 -12.49 19.67
CA THR A 478 1.22 -13.01 18.62
C THR A 478 2.62 -12.46 18.83
N GLN A 479 3.62 -13.33 18.80
CA GLN A 479 5.02 -12.96 18.75
C GLN A 479 5.64 -13.56 17.48
N ALA A 480 6.08 -12.69 16.57
CA ALA A 480 6.73 -13.04 15.32
C ALA A 480 8.25 -12.84 15.46
N PHE A 481 9.03 -13.89 15.21
CA PHE A 481 10.49 -13.90 15.25
C PHE A 481 11.05 -14.06 13.83
N PRO A 482 11.56 -12.99 13.20
CA PRO A 482 12.20 -13.10 11.91
C PRO A 482 13.55 -13.81 12.07
N VAL A 483 13.64 -15.06 11.59
CA VAL A 483 14.88 -15.84 11.59
C VAL A 483 15.75 -15.46 10.39
N ALA A 484 15.12 -15.23 9.23
CA ALA A 484 15.73 -14.70 8.02
C ALA A 484 14.67 -13.93 7.21
N ARG A 485 15.08 -13.22 6.14
CA ARG A 485 14.13 -12.49 5.27
C ARG A 485 13.00 -13.36 4.71
N ARG A 486 13.25 -14.66 4.54
CA ARG A 486 12.30 -15.65 4.01
C ARG A 486 11.83 -16.67 5.06
N LEU A 487 12.15 -16.48 6.34
CA LEU A 487 11.84 -17.45 7.39
C LEU A 487 11.45 -16.76 8.69
N GLU A 488 10.27 -17.09 9.21
CA GLU A 488 9.76 -16.58 10.48
C GLU A 488 9.30 -17.74 11.38
N VAL A 489 9.55 -17.62 12.68
CA VAL A 489 8.90 -18.44 13.70
C VAL A 489 7.84 -17.60 14.40
N ARG A 490 6.62 -18.10 14.48
CA ARG A 490 5.50 -17.38 15.10
C ARG A 490 4.95 -18.16 16.27
N LEU A 491 4.85 -17.52 17.42
CA LEU A 491 4.18 -18.03 18.61
C LEU A 491 2.86 -17.30 18.81
N MET A 492 1.79 -18.04 19.12
CA MET A 492 0.47 -17.47 19.33
C MET A 492 -0.17 -18.05 20.59
N LEU A 493 -0.78 -17.16 21.38
CA LEU A 493 -1.73 -17.51 22.43
C LEU A 493 -3.06 -16.87 22.08
N GLU A 494 -4.11 -17.68 21.97
CA GLU A 494 -5.44 -17.20 21.59
C GLU A 494 -6.50 -17.74 22.54
N ARG A 495 -7.40 -16.87 23.00
CA ARG A 495 -8.54 -17.20 23.83
C ARG A 495 -9.80 -16.71 23.16
N ARG A 496 -10.66 -17.65 22.75
CA ARG A 496 -12.03 -17.45 22.26
C ARG A 496 -12.96 -18.31 23.12
N PRO A 497 -13.37 -17.83 24.32
CA PRO A 497 -14.06 -18.66 25.30
C PRO A 497 -15.27 -19.41 24.70
N PRO A 498 -15.40 -20.72 24.97
CA PRO A 498 -14.65 -21.50 25.96
C PRO A 498 -13.30 -22.04 25.46
N VAL A 499 -12.92 -21.77 24.21
CA VAL A 499 -11.68 -22.29 23.61
C VAL A 499 -10.49 -21.41 23.98
N SER A 500 -9.38 -22.04 24.35
CA SER A 500 -8.07 -21.39 24.46
C SER A 500 -7.04 -22.27 23.78
N GLU A 501 -6.12 -21.67 23.05
CA GLU A 501 -5.06 -22.37 22.34
C GLU A 501 -3.71 -21.67 22.47
N VAL A 502 -2.67 -22.49 22.46
CA VAL A 502 -1.28 -22.07 22.28
C VAL A 502 -0.73 -22.80 21.07
N SER A 503 -0.02 -22.08 20.21
CA SER A 503 0.57 -22.64 19.00
C SER A 503 1.89 -22.00 18.65
N ALA A 504 2.66 -22.76 17.87
CA ALA A 504 3.88 -22.31 17.21
C ALA A 504 3.82 -22.70 15.73
N ALA A 505 4.33 -21.85 14.86
CA ALA A 505 4.42 -22.11 13.43
C ALA A 505 5.78 -21.69 12.86
N LEU A 506 6.27 -22.47 11.91
CA LEU A 506 7.39 -22.12 11.05
C LEU A 506 6.84 -21.67 9.70
N LEU A 507 7.17 -20.45 9.29
CA LEU A 507 6.62 -19.79 8.12
C LEU A 507 7.73 -19.44 7.14
N GLY A 508 7.61 -19.90 5.89
CA GLY A 508 8.52 -19.61 4.78
C GLY A 508 7.87 -18.68 3.76
N TYR A 509 8.58 -17.62 3.35
CA TYR A 509 8.12 -16.66 2.34
C TYR A 509 8.80 -16.94 0.99
N PHE A 510 8.05 -16.93 -0.10
CA PHE A 510 8.56 -17.24 -1.45
C PHE A 510 8.03 -16.32 -2.54
#